data_AF-A0A9D4HPY4-F1
#
_entry.id   AF-A0A9D4HPY4-F1
#
_cell.length_a   1.000
_cell.length_b   1.000
_cell.length_c   1.000
_cell.angle_alpha   90.00
_cell.angle_beta   90.00
_cell.angle_gamma   90.00
#
_symmetry.space_group_name_H-M   'P 1'
#
loop_
_entity.id
_entity.type
_entity.pdbx_description
1 polymer ?
#
loop_
_entity_poly.entity_id
_entity_poly.type
_entity_poly.pdbx_seq_one_letter_code
_entity_poly.pdbx_strand_id
1 'polypeptide(L)'
;MHVLTKDELTIACFDEDYFAELLEQKLNNGLSWDVFVTAFVLFVAVVREISNYNAEGFYHLNKLQNVFRKYRLTDWVANQPGKWTSFVQYCKRVC
;
A
#
# COMPACT_ATOMS: atom_id res chain seq x y z
N MET A 1 -5.84 8.84 -12.38
CA MET A 1 -5.64 7.71 -11.45
C MET A 1 -5.57 6.45 -12.31
N HIS A 2 -4.39 5.83 -12.48
CA HIS A 2 -4.28 4.55 -13.19
C HIS A 2 -5.02 3.48 -12.37
N VAL A 3 -6.03 2.85 -12.97
CA VAL A 3 -6.77 1.74 -12.38
C VAL A 3 -5.99 0.48 -12.69
N LEU A 4 -5.61 -0.26 -11.64
CA LEU A 4 -4.90 -1.54 -11.83
C LEU A 4 -5.85 -2.54 -12.47
N THR A 5 -5.41 -3.13 -13.57
CA THR A 5 -6.03 -4.29 -14.17
C THR A 5 -5.86 -5.51 -13.26
N LYS A 6 -6.68 -6.55 -13.50
CA LYS A 6 -6.56 -7.81 -12.75
C LYS A 6 -5.18 -8.43 -12.92
N ASP A 7 -4.62 -8.37 -14.13
CA ASP A 7 -3.32 -8.96 -14.43
C ASP A 7 -2.17 -8.23 -13.70
N GLU A 8 -2.20 -6.90 -13.66
CA GLU A 8 -1.24 -6.11 -12.88
C GLU A 8 -1.33 -6.43 -11.37
N LEU A 9 -2.56 -6.64 -10.86
CA LEU A 9 -2.77 -7.02 -9.46
C LEU A 9 -2.20 -8.41 -9.17
N THR A 10 -2.41 -9.37 -10.08
CA THR A 10 -1.86 -10.73 -9.95
C THR A 10 -0.34 -10.72 -10.00
N ILE A 11 0.29 -9.99 -10.93
CA ILE A 11 1.76 -9.89 -11.00
C ILE A 11 2.33 -9.30 -9.71
N ALA A 12 1.73 -8.20 -9.20
CA ALA A 12 2.13 -7.57 -7.95
C ALA A 12 2.01 -8.49 -6.71
N CYS A 13 1.24 -9.58 -6.78
CA CYS A 13 1.19 -10.57 -5.70
C CYS A 13 2.45 -11.44 -5.64
N PHE A 14 3.08 -11.73 -6.78
CA PHE A 14 4.17 -12.69 -6.88
C PHE A 14 5.53 -12.02 -7.11
N ASP A 15 5.53 -10.82 -7.69
CA ASP A 15 6.71 -10.02 -8.00
C ASP A 15 6.84 -8.85 -7.01
N GLU A 16 7.82 -8.97 -6.11
CA GLU A 16 8.10 -7.96 -5.09
C GLU A 16 8.70 -6.67 -5.64
N ASP A 17 9.42 -6.75 -6.76
CA ASP A 17 10.04 -5.60 -7.42
C ASP A 17 8.98 -4.80 -8.18
N TYR A 18 8.04 -5.50 -8.85
CA TYR A 18 6.90 -4.84 -9.49
C TYR A 18 5.98 -4.17 -8.47
N PHE A 19 5.73 -4.81 -7.32
CA PHE A 19 4.99 -4.18 -6.22
C PHE A 19 5.70 -2.94 -5.67
N ALA A 20 7.03 -2.98 -5.53
CA ALA A 20 7.84 -1.83 -5.12
C ALA A 20 7.74 -0.68 -6.13
N GLU A 21 7.80 -0.98 -7.43
CA GLU A 21 7.64 0.00 -8.50
C GLU A 21 6.28 0.71 -8.42
N LEU A 22 5.19 -0.06 -8.25
CA LEU A 22 3.86 0.51 -8.10
C LEU A 22 3.75 1.43 -6.87
N LEU A 23 4.37 1.05 -5.75
CA LEU A 23 4.42 1.90 -4.55
C LEU A 23 5.23 3.18 -4.82
N GLU A 24 6.40 3.08 -5.44
CA GLU A 24 7.25 4.23 -5.77
C GLU A 24 6.53 5.22 -6.68
N GLN A 25 5.81 4.73 -7.70
CA GLN A 25 4.98 5.56 -8.57
C GLN A 25 3.92 6.35 -7.78
N LYS A 26 3.32 5.77 -6.72
CA LYS A 26 2.37 6.49 -5.87
C LYS A 26 3.04 7.50 -4.95
N LEU A 27 4.24 7.18 -4.47
CA LEU A 27 5.00 7.98 -3.51
C LEU A 27 5.80 9.12 -4.16
N ASN A 28 6.00 9.09 -5.49
CA ASN A 28 6.86 10.02 -6.22
C ASN A 28 6.47 11.51 -6.06
N ASN A 29 5.19 11.80 -5.76
CA ASN A 29 4.69 13.16 -5.58
C ASN A 29 4.79 13.68 -4.12
N GLY A 30 5.53 12.96 -3.26
CA GLY A 30 5.66 13.28 -1.84
C GLY A 30 4.56 12.64 -0.97
N LEU A 31 4.76 12.68 0.35
CA LEU A 31 3.85 12.04 1.31
C LEU A 31 2.72 12.99 1.74
N SER A 32 1.49 12.58 1.47
CA SER A 32 0.25 13.20 1.92
C SER A 32 -0.74 12.14 2.39
N TRP A 33 -1.86 12.55 3.00
CA TRP A 33 -2.90 11.59 3.38
C TRP A 33 -3.52 10.86 2.19
N ASP A 34 -3.69 11.52 1.05
CA ASP A 34 -4.14 10.88 -0.20
C ASP A 34 -3.17 9.82 -0.70
N VAL A 35 -1.88 10.14 -0.67
CA VAL A 35 -0.82 9.23 -1.09
C VAL A 35 -0.74 8.03 -0.14
N PHE A 36 -0.83 8.27 1.18
CA PHE A 36 -0.90 7.22 2.19
C PHE A 36 -2.10 6.29 1.96
N VAL A 37 -3.30 6.85 1.75
CA VAL A 37 -4.52 6.06 1.46
C VAL A 37 -4.34 5.25 0.19
N THR A 38 -3.81 5.84 -0.87
CA THR A 38 -3.60 5.15 -2.15
C THR A 38 -2.61 3.99 -2.01
N ALA A 39 -1.49 4.20 -1.32
CA ALA A 39 -0.51 3.16 -1.05
C ALA A 39 -1.08 2.04 -0.16
N PHE A 40 -1.87 2.40 0.85
CA PHE A 40 -2.52 1.43 1.73
C PHE A 40 -3.59 0.61 1.01
N VAL A 41 -4.40 1.24 0.16
CA VAL A 41 -5.41 0.55 -0.67
C VAL A 41 -4.74 -0.42 -1.65
N LEU A 42 -3.65 -0.02 -2.29
CA LEU A 42 -2.84 -0.91 -3.13
C LEU A 42 -2.37 -2.14 -2.33
N PHE A 43 -1.77 -1.93 -1.15
CA PHE A 43 -1.32 -3.03 -0.29
C PHE A 43 -2.48 -3.96 0.07
N VAL A 44 -3.62 -3.44 0.51
CA VAL A 44 -4.80 -4.26 0.86
C VAL A 44 -5.33 -5.03 -0.36
N ALA A 45 -5.33 -4.43 -1.55
CA ALA A 45 -5.78 -5.10 -2.76
C ALA A 45 -4.89 -6.30 -3.12
N VAL A 46 -3.56 -6.13 -3.04
CA VAL A 46 -2.59 -7.21 -3.26
C VAL A 46 -2.73 -8.29 -2.18
N VAL A 47 -2.86 -7.91 -0.91
CA VAL A 47 -3.06 -8.86 0.22
C VAL A 47 -4.39 -9.62 0.13
N ARG A 48 -5.42 -9.03 -0.48
CA ARG A 48 -6.67 -9.74 -0.73
C ARG A 48 -6.50 -10.74 -1.86
N GLU A 49 -5.85 -10.35 -2.95
CA GLU A 49 -5.64 -11.22 -4.10
C GLU A 49 -4.74 -12.42 -3.73
N ILE A 50 -3.65 -12.17 -3.00
CA ILE A 50 -2.71 -13.21 -2.57
C ILE A 50 -3.36 -14.28 -1.67
N SER A 51 -4.42 -13.93 -0.94
CA SER A 51 -5.15 -14.86 -0.06
C SER A 51 -5.85 -15.99 -0.83
N ASN A 52 -6.04 -15.82 -2.14
CA ASN A 52 -6.61 -16.86 -3.00
C ASN A 52 -5.63 -18.02 -3.31
N TYR A 53 -4.34 -17.90 -2.94
CA TYR A 53 -3.27 -18.81 -3.37
C TYR A 53 -2.64 -19.63 -2.22
N ASN A 54 -3.37 -19.83 -1.10
CA ASN A 54 -3.00 -20.70 0.02
C ASN A 54 -1.54 -20.53 0.52
N ALA A 55 -0.75 -21.61 0.59
CA ALA A 55 0.59 -21.62 1.18
C ALA A 55 1.62 -20.80 0.38
N GLU A 56 1.52 -20.80 -0.96
CA GLU A 56 2.34 -19.97 -1.84
C GLU A 56 2.04 -18.48 -1.58
N GLY A 57 0.76 -18.15 -1.40
CA GLY A 57 0.34 -16.80 -1.03
C GLY A 57 0.95 -16.31 0.29
N PHE A 58 1.11 -17.19 1.29
CA PHE A 58 1.71 -16.80 2.57
C PHE A 58 3.21 -16.46 2.46
N TYR A 59 3.96 -17.17 1.61
CA TYR A 59 5.37 -16.87 1.34
C TYR A 59 5.54 -15.49 0.73
N HIS A 60 4.76 -15.18 -0.30
CA HIS A 60 4.80 -13.89 -0.99
C HIS A 60 4.25 -12.75 -0.12
N LEU A 61 3.27 -13.01 0.76
CA LEU A 61 2.75 -12.01 1.71
C LEU A 61 3.85 -11.45 2.62
N ASN A 62 4.73 -12.32 3.14
CA ASN A 62 5.85 -11.87 3.98
C ASN A 62 6.82 -10.96 3.22
N LYS A 63 7.09 -11.26 1.94
CA LYS A 63 7.93 -10.40 1.09
C LYS A 63 7.29 -9.03 0.88
N LEU A 64 6.01 -9.00 0.51
CA LEU A 64 5.27 -7.75 0.29
C LEU A 64 5.17 -6.89 1.56
N GLN A 65 4.97 -7.51 2.73
CA GLN A 65 5.01 -6.79 4.00
C GLN A 65 6.38 -6.14 4.25
N ASN A 66 7.47 -6.83 3.91
CA ASN A 66 8.82 -6.26 4.03
C ASN A 66 9.02 -5.10 3.06
N VAL A 67 8.56 -5.20 1.80
CA VAL A 67 8.60 -4.09 0.84
C VAL A 67 7.81 -2.90 1.38
N PHE A 68 6.58 -3.08 1.82
CA PHE A 68 5.74 -1.99 2.35
C PHE A 68 6.38 -1.31 3.57
N ARG A 69 7.01 -2.09 4.48
CA ARG A 69 7.73 -1.55 5.64
C ARG A 69 8.93 -0.68 5.26
N LYS A 70 9.62 -0.94 4.14
CA LYS A 70 10.77 -0.13 3.68
C LYS A 70 10.39 1.34 3.44
N TYR A 71 9.15 1.62 3.06
CA TYR A 71 8.68 2.99 2.80
C TYR A 71 8.31 3.77 4.06
N ARG A 72 8.40 3.16 5.26
CA ARG A 72 8.24 3.82 6.56
C ARG A 72 6.96 4.67 6.68
N LEU A 73 5.88 4.27 6.00
CA LEU A 73 4.61 5.00 6.01
C LEU A 73 4.01 5.11 7.41
N THR A 74 4.19 4.10 8.25
CA THR A 74 3.80 4.13 9.67
C THR A 74 4.56 5.20 10.46
N ASP A 75 5.84 5.40 10.17
CA ASP A 75 6.66 6.40 10.84
C ASP A 75 6.25 7.80 10.37
N TRP A 76 5.93 7.95 9.09
CA TRP A 76 5.38 9.18 8.56
C TRP A 76 4.08 9.58 9.26
N VAL A 77 3.15 8.62 9.47
CA VAL A 77 1.91 8.85 10.23
C VAL A 77 2.21 9.24 11.67
N ALA A 78 3.17 8.59 12.33
CA ALA A 78 3.57 8.90 13.70
C ALA A 78 4.13 10.32 13.86
N ASN A 79 4.68 10.89 12.77
CA ASN A 79 5.23 12.24 12.72
C ASN A 79 4.22 13.32 12.30
N GLN A 80 2.98 12.97 11.93
CA GLN A 80 1.96 13.97 11.61
C GLN A 80 1.42 14.65 12.89
N PRO A 81 1.12 15.96 12.85
CA PRO A 81 0.40 16.61 13.94
C PRO A 81 -0.92 15.88 14.20
N GLY A 82 -1.16 15.46 15.44
CA GLY A 82 -2.34 14.66 15.79
C GLY A 82 -2.32 13.19 15.33
N LYS A 83 -1.26 12.72 14.65
CA LYS A 83 -1.02 11.31 14.31
C LYS A 83 -2.23 10.67 13.61
N TRP A 84 -2.70 9.51 14.09
CA TRP A 84 -3.91 8.86 13.58
C TRP A 84 -5.19 9.68 13.79
N THR A 85 -5.25 10.57 14.79
CA THR A 85 -6.43 11.43 14.99
C THR A 85 -6.57 12.43 13.83
N SER A 86 -5.48 12.97 13.31
CA SER A 86 -5.55 13.87 12.15
C SER A 86 -5.87 13.11 10.86
N PHE A 87 -5.48 11.84 10.74
CA PHE A 87 -5.97 10.96 9.68
C PHE A 87 -7.49 10.77 9.74
N VAL A 88 -8.05 10.49 10.93
CA VAL A 88 -9.52 10.36 11.09
C VAL A 88 -10.22 11.68 10.74
N GLN A 89 -9.67 12.82 11.15
CA GLN A 89 -10.19 14.13 10.78
C GLN A 89 -10.06 14.43 9.28
N TYR A 90 -9.03 13.91 8.62
CA TYR A 90 -8.85 13.99 7.18
C TYR A 90 -9.98 13.23 6.48
N CYS A 91 -10.18 11.95 6.81
CA CYS A 91 -11.24 11.12 6.22
C CYS A 91 -12.63 11.75 6.37
N LYS A 92 -12.94 12.33 7.54
CA LYS A 92 -14.22 13.04 7.77
C LYS A 92 -14.46 14.24 6.86
N ARG A 93 -13.43 14.82 6.25
CA ARG A 93 -13.56 15.98 5.35
C ARG A 93 -13.72 15.60 3.89
N VAL A 94 -13.32 14.39 3.51
CA VAL A 94 -13.28 13.92 2.12
C VAL A 94 -14.46 12.98 1.81
N CYS A 95 -15.19 12.52 2.84
CA CYS A 95 -16.47 11.81 2.74
C CYS A 95 -17.67 12.77 2.85
#